data_AF-A0A4Q6AQ19-F1
#
_entry.id   AF-A0A4Q6AQ19-F1
#
_cell.length_a   1.000
_cell.length_b   1.000
_cell.length_c   1.000
_cell.angle_alpha   90.00
_cell.angle_beta   90.00
_cell.angle_gamma   90.00
#
_symmetry.space_group_name_H-M   'P 1'
#
loop_
_entity.id
_entity.type
_entity.pdbx_description
1 polymer ?
#
loop_
_entity_poly.entity_id
_entity_poly.type
_entity_poly.pdbx_seq_one_letter_code
_entity_poly.pdbx_strand_id
1 'polypeptide(L)'
;MKQRRLLFIIFLSFFVNDLLAQSTVTGRVMSGDTALAGVTVAVKNSNTTTQTNEAGRFSIQATGAATLVFSYVGYGTTEVPVNNRATIEVKMESAGTQLNDVVVVGYGTQRKASVTGAISTVSSSDLLTTPATTTSGALVGKVQGVTTRSPDSRPGRGVNVQIRNMGNPLFVVDGVPYTGGSTATTGFGFSQGSGQDVFNTLGLEDIENITVLKDASASIYGLRAANGVVLITTKKGKKESPTIEVSGYYGLQNFTRYPRPANAFQHVRAIVESEQNSGRNPSALYTREELAKWQAGTDSGYQSYDYYKMVTRPNVPQKYISASASG
;
A
#
# COMPACT_ATOMS: atom_id res chain seq x y z
N MET A 1 -17.42 23.50 -69.98
CA MET A 1 -17.29 22.13 -69.41
C MET A 1 -15.91 21.50 -69.54
N LYS A 2 -15.08 21.83 -70.55
CA LYS A 2 -13.74 21.21 -70.71
C LYS A 2 -12.73 21.56 -69.60
N GLN A 3 -12.71 22.80 -69.08
CA GLN A 3 -11.74 23.18 -68.03
C GLN A 3 -12.04 22.58 -66.64
N ARG A 4 -13.31 22.34 -66.28
CA ARG A 4 -13.67 21.66 -65.03
C ARG A 4 -13.30 20.17 -65.02
N ARG A 5 -13.25 19.51 -66.19
CA ARG A 5 -12.80 18.11 -66.30
C ARG A 5 -11.28 17.97 -66.18
N LEU A 6 -10.52 18.96 -66.65
CA LEU A 6 -9.05 18.97 -66.54
C LEU A 6 -8.58 19.14 -65.08
N LEU A 7 -9.24 20.03 -64.32
CA LEU A 7 -8.95 20.23 -62.89
C LEU A 7 -9.24 18.99 -62.04
N PHE A 8 -10.28 18.22 -62.39
CA PHE A 8 -10.63 16.99 -61.67
C PHE A 8 -9.60 15.86 -61.91
N ILE A 9 -9.00 15.79 -63.10
CA ILE A 9 -7.96 14.80 -63.44
C ILE A 9 -6.64 15.14 -62.73
N ILE A 10 -6.29 16.43 -62.61
CA ILE A 10 -5.08 16.87 -61.87
C ILE A 10 -5.24 16.60 -60.36
N PHE A 11 -6.44 16.84 -59.80
CA PHE A 11 -6.73 16.54 -58.39
C PHE A 11 -6.71 15.02 -58.11
N LEU A 12 -7.20 14.21 -59.05
CA LEU A 12 -7.14 12.75 -58.95
C LEU A 12 -5.71 12.21 -59.03
N SER A 13 -4.84 12.83 -59.84
CA SER A 13 -3.42 12.45 -59.95
C SER A 13 -2.61 12.74 -58.68
N PHE A 14 -3.00 13.72 -57.86
CA PHE A 14 -2.32 13.97 -56.58
C PHE A 14 -2.67 12.92 -55.52
N PHE A 15 -3.89 12.38 -55.54
CA PHE A 15 -4.33 11.32 -54.62
C PHE A 15 -3.67 9.95 -54.86
N VAL A 16 -3.12 9.70 -56.07
CA VAL A 16 -2.47 8.41 -56.37
C VAL A 16 -1.07 8.30 -55.74
N ASN A 17 -0.43 9.42 -55.41
CA ASN A 17 0.93 9.40 -54.84
C ASN A 17 0.97 8.95 -53.37
N ASP A 18 -0.11 9.17 -52.60
CA ASP A 18 -0.16 8.73 -51.20
C ASP A 18 -0.35 7.21 -51.06
N LEU A 19 -0.90 6.54 -52.07
CA LEU A 19 -1.12 5.08 -52.06
C LEU A 19 0.17 4.28 -52.31
N LEU A 20 1.22 4.92 -52.84
CA LEU A 20 2.50 4.28 -53.19
C LEU A 20 3.60 4.46 -52.13
N ALA A 21 3.31 5.09 -50.99
CA ALA A 21 4.30 5.38 -49.94
C ALA A 21 4.41 4.28 -48.84
N GLN A 22 3.65 3.19 -48.95
CA GLN A 22 3.71 2.06 -48.01
C GLN A 22 4.70 1.01 -48.53
N SER A 23 5.78 0.83 -47.80
CA SER A 23 6.79 -0.20 -48.06
C SER A 23 6.64 -1.34 -47.05
N THR A 24 6.81 -2.58 -47.52
CA THR A 24 6.81 -3.74 -46.63
C THR A 24 8.11 -3.76 -45.83
N VAL A 25 8.01 -3.56 -44.53
CA VAL A 25 9.11 -3.67 -43.58
C VAL A 25 9.08 -5.07 -42.98
N THR A 26 10.19 -5.78 -43.13
CA THR A 26 10.39 -7.11 -42.53
C THR A 26 11.39 -7.01 -41.39
N GLY A 27 11.40 -7.99 -40.50
CA GLY A 27 12.36 -7.96 -39.41
C GLY A 27 12.30 -9.15 -38.49
N ARG A 28 13.15 -9.13 -37.47
CA ARG A 28 13.22 -10.17 -36.44
C ARG A 28 13.33 -9.55 -35.05
N VAL A 29 12.60 -10.12 -34.10
CA VAL A 29 12.62 -9.73 -32.69
C VAL A 29 13.27 -10.82 -31.86
N MET A 30 14.23 -10.44 -31.02
CA MET A 30 15.02 -11.34 -30.19
C MET A 30 15.12 -10.82 -28.75
N SER A 31 15.36 -11.72 -27.80
CA SER A 31 15.79 -11.39 -26.44
C SER A 31 17.06 -12.18 -26.13
N GLY A 32 18.17 -11.48 -25.91
CA GLY A 32 19.49 -12.11 -25.91
C GLY A 32 19.73 -12.86 -27.21
N ASP A 33 19.91 -14.19 -27.10
CA ASP A 33 20.12 -15.10 -28.22
C ASP A 33 18.84 -15.88 -28.64
N THR A 34 17.70 -15.61 -28.00
CA THR A 34 16.44 -16.34 -28.25
C THR A 34 15.48 -15.50 -29.11
N ALA A 35 14.89 -16.09 -30.14
CA ALA A 35 13.83 -15.44 -30.93
C ALA A 35 12.53 -15.35 -30.12
N LEU A 36 11.85 -14.20 -30.20
CA LEU A 36 10.59 -13.98 -29.49
C LEU A 36 9.40 -14.15 -30.42
N ALA A 37 8.54 -15.13 -30.13
CA ALA A 37 7.29 -15.37 -30.84
C ALA A 37 6.11 -14.65 -30.15
N GLY A 38 5.15 -14.16 -30.94
CA GLY A 38 3.95 -13.50 -30.42
C GLY A 38 4.13 -12.04 -29.93
N VAL A 39 5.28 -11.41 -30.20
CA VAL A 39 5.47 -9.96 -30.02
C VAL A 39 4.50 -9.20 -30.93
N THR A 40 3.77 -8.25 -30.34
CA THR A 40 2.90 -7.34 -31.09
C THR A 40 3.73 -6.21 -31.68
N VAL A 41 3.65 -6.02 -32.99
CA VAL A 41 4.33 -4.95 -33.73
C VAL A 41 3.27 -4.01 -34.28
N ALA A 42 3.29 -2.74 -33.87
CA ALA A 42 2.32 -1.74 -34.29
C ALA A 42 3.02 -0.54 -34.93
N VAL A 43 2.41 0.06 -35.95
CA VAL A 43 2.84 1.37 -36.45
C VAL A 43 2.32 2.45 -35.51
N LYS A 44 3.20 3.30 -34.97
CA LYS A 44 2.84 4.38 -34.06
C LYS A 44 1.80 5.31 -34.70
N ASN A 45 0.72 5.58 -33.99
CA ASN A 45 -0.43 6.39 -34.44
C ASN A 45 -1.19 5.82 -35.66
N SER A 46 -1.11 4.51 -35.91
CA SER A 46 -1.89 3.82 -36.94
C SER A 46 -2.54 2.56 -36.37
N ASN A 47 -3.58 2.07 -37.05
CA ASN A 47 -4.24 0.79 -36.74
C ASN A 47 -3.52 -0.42 -37.40
N THR A 48 -2.43 -0.19 -38.11
CA THR A 48 -1.64 -1.26 -38.72
C THR A 48 -0.84 -2.00 -37.65
N THR A 49 -1.18 -3.28 -37.45
CA THR A 49 -0.52 -4.16 -36.47
C THR A 49 -0.21 -5.52 -37.10
N THR A 50 0.80 -6.20 -36.57
CA THR A 50 1.13 -7.59 -36.92
C THR A 50 1.74 -8.28 -35.70
N GLN A 51 1.93 -9.59 -35.77
CA GLN A 51 2.59 -10.37 -34.73
C GLN A 51 3.79 -11.14 -35.29
N THR A 52 4.82 -11.30 -34.46
CA THR A 52 5.97 -12.15 -34.81
C THR A 52 5.61 -13.64 -34.80
N ASN A 53 6.17 -14.41 -35.73
CA ASN A 53 6.01 -15.87 -35.80
C ASN A 53 6.96 -16.63 -34.85
N GLU A 54 6.95 -17.98 -34.88
CA GLU A 54 7.80 -18.85 -34.04
C GLU A 54 9.31 -18.58 -34.18
N ALA A 55 9.76 -18.10 -35.34
CA ALA A 55 11.16 -17.72 -35.57
C ALA A 55 11.47 -16.27 -35.16
N GLY A 56 10.50 -15.56 -34.58
CA GLY A 56 10.56 -14.15 -34.19
C GLY A 56 10.48 -13.17 -35.36
N ARG A 57 10.08 -13.62 -36.56
CA ARG A 57 10.03 -12.77 -37.75
C ARG A 57 8.68 -12.06 -37.87
N PHE A 58 8.68 -10.82 -38.34
CA PHE A 58 7.47 -10.05 -38.64
C PHE A 58 7.54 -9.43 -40.04
N SER A 59 6.37 -9.08 -40.57
CA SER A 59 6.19 -8.33 -41.81
C SER A 59 5.02 -7.36 -41.65
N ILE A 60 5.27 -6.06 -41.85
CA ILE A 60 4.27 -5.00 -41.66
C ILE A 60 4.40 -3.94 -42.76
N GLN A 61 3.26 -3.39 -43.20
CA GLN A 61 3.27 -2.24 -44.11
C GLN A 61 3.47 -0.97 -43.29
N ALA A 62 4.54 -0.23 -43.57
CA ALA A 62 4.84 1.03 -42.90
C ALA A 62 5.44 2.03 -43.87
N THR A 63 5.20 3.31 -43.63
CA THR A 63 5.88 4.38 -44.36
C THR A 63 7.33 4.48 -43.88
N GLY A 64 8.24 4.94 -44.73
CA GLY A 64 9.66 5.03 -44.37
C GLY A 64 9.98 5.97 -43.20
N ALA A 65 9.06 6.88 -42.86
CA ALA A 65 9.14 7.79 -41.70
C ALA A 65 8.39 7.29 -40.46
N ALA A 66 7.75 6.11 -40.51
CA ALA A 66 7.00 5.57 -39.40
C ALA A 66 7.91 5.06 -38.27
N THR A 67 7.36 5.03 -37.05
CA THR A 67 7.97 4.37 -35.89
C THR A 67 7.20 3.10 -35.58
N LEU A 68 7.89 1.98 -35.41
CA LEU A 68 7.32 0.71 -35.00
C LEU A 68 7.41 0.57 -33.47
N VAL A 69 6.31 0.19 -32.85
CA VAL A 69 6.21 -0.06 -31.41
C VAL A 69 6.10 -1.57 -31.20
N PHE A 70 7.00 -2.12 -30.40
CA PHE A 70 7.07 -3.54 -30.06
C PHE A 70 6.62 -3.72 -28.62
N SER A 71 5.58 -4.53 -28.40
CA SER A 71 5.06 -4.85 -27.08
C SER A 71 4.90 -6.36 -26.91
N TYR A 72 5.31 -6.85 -25.75
CA TYR A 72 5.20 -8.26 -25.39
C TYR A 72 5.07 -8.39 -23.87
N VAL A 73 4.26 -9.35 -23.41
CA VAL A 73 3.98 -9.53 -21.99
C VAL A 73 5.26 -9.93 -21.27
N GLY A 74 5.64 -9.20 -20.21
CA GLY A 74 6.89 -9.41 -19.47
C GLY A 74 8.13 -8.74 -20.08
N TYR A 75 7.95 -7.84 -21.06
CA TYR A 75 9.01 -7.09 -21.72
C TYR A 75 8.72 -5.58 -21.76
N GLY A 76 9.77 -4.77 -21.82
CA GLY A 76 9.64 -3.32 -22.01
C GLY A 76 9.14 -2.98 -23.41
N THR A 77 8.30 -1.95 -23.54
CA THR A 77 7.92 -1.42 -24.86
C THR A 77 9.13 -0.81 -25.55
N THR A 78 9.44 -1.27 -26.76
CA THR A 78 10.57 -0.75 -27.55
C THR A 78 10.02 -0.02 -28.77
N GLU A 79 10.47 1.22 -28.99
CA GLU A 79 10.13 1.99 -30.19
C GLU A 79 11.33 2.06 -31.14
N VAL A 80 11.13 1.72 -32.42
CA VAL A 80 12.19 1.73 -33.43
C VAL A 80 11.72 2.48 -34.67
N PRO A 81 12.39 3.58 -35.08
CA PRO A 81 12.06 4.28 -36.31
C PRO A 81 12.50 3.47 -37.54
N VAL A 82 11.62 3.38 -38.54
CA VAL A 82 11.88 2.63 -39.78
C VAL A 82 13.06 3.24 -40.56
N ASN A 83 13.12 4.57 -40.67
CA ASN A 83 14.19 5.31 -41.37
C ASN A 83 14.47 4.77 -42.78
N ASN A 84 13.43 4.48 -43.57
CA ASN A 84 13.51 3.88 -44.91
C ASN A 84 14.24 2.52 -44.99
N ARG A 85 14.38 1.79 -43.87
CA ARG A 85 14.98 0.46 -43.86
C ARG A 85 13.94 -0.62 -44.17
N ALA A 86 14.27 -1.52 -45.11
CA ALA A 86 13.42 -2.66 -45.46
C ALA A 86 13.50 -3.81 -44.45
N THR A 87 14.58 -3.87 -43.66
CA THR A 87 14.81 -4.91 -42.64
C THR A 87 15.22 -4.30 -41.32
N ILE A 88 14.57 -4.71 -40.22
CA ILE A 88 14.83 -4.22 -38.87
C ILE A 88 15.02 -5.40 -37.90
N GLU A 89 16.14 -5.41 -37.19
CA GLU A 89 16.36 -6.32 -36.06
C GLU A 89 16.15 -5.58 -34.75
N VAL A 90 15.36 -6.16 -33.86
CA VAL A 90 15.00 -5.55 -32.58
C VAL A 90 15.36 -6.52 -31.46
N LYS A 91 16.13 -6.02 -30.49
CA LYS A 91 16.38 -6.72 -29.24
C LYS A 91 15.46 -6.16 -28.17
N MET A 92 14.56 -6.98 -27.66
CA MET A 92 13.72 -6.63 -26.52
C MET A 92 14.39 -7.11 -25.23
N GLU A 93 14.51 -6.18 -24.30
CA GLU A 93 14.95 -6.47 -22.95
C GLU A 93 13.75 -6.97 -22.13
N SER A 94 13.94 -8.10 -21.46
CA SER A 94 12.92 -8.59 -20.52
C SER A 94 12.69 -7.52 -19.47
N ALA A 95 11.43 -7.21 -19.20
CA ALA A 95 11.02 -6.46 -18.04
C ALA A 95 11.11 -7.40 -16.82
N GLY A 96 12.30 -7.94 -16.59
CA GLY A 96 12.66 -8.44 -15.29
C GLY A 96 12.44 -7.29 -14.34
N THR A 97 11.60 -7.51 -13.34
CA THR A 97 11.20 -6.55 -12.34
C THR A 97 12.43 -6.11 -11.52
N GLN A 98 13.34 -5.34 -12.11
CA GLN A 98 14.20 -4.45 -11.37
C GLN A 98 13.32 -3.28 -10.95
N LEU A 99 12.46 -3.57 -9.97
CA LEU A 99 12.16 -2.60 -8.93
C LEU A 99 13.53 -2.11 -8.45
N ASN A 100 13.97 -0.99 -9.02
CA ASN A 100 14.99 -0.17 -8.41
C ASN A 100 14.34 0.37 -7.14
N ASP A 101 14.21 -0.49 -6.12
CA ASP A 101 13.90 -0.09 -4.76
C ASP A 101 15.06 0.81 -4.36
N VAL A 102 14.86 2.10 -4.60
CA VAL A 102 15.73 3.15 -4.14
C VAL A 102 15.43 3.28 -2.67
N VAL A 103 16.39 2.85 -1.85
CA VAL A 103 16.32 3.05 -0.42
C VAL A 103 17.01 4.36 -0.13
N VAL A 104 16.29 5.29 0.50
CA VAL A 104 16.92 6.50 1.01
C VAL A 104 17.71 6.10 2.25
N VAL A 105 19.00 6.43 2.29
CA VAL A 105 19.86 6.18 3.44
C VAL A 105 20.49 7.52 3.79
N GLY A 106 20.03 8.16 4.87
CA GLY A 106 20.54 9.48 5.23
C GLY A 106 20.08 10.56 4.25
N TYR A 107 21.06 11.14 3.54
CA TYR A 107 20.87 12.23 2.57
C TYR A 107 21.02 11.78 1.11
N GLY A 108 21.20 10.48 0.85
CA GLY A 108 21.43 9.93 -0.49
C GLY A 108 20.50 8.76 -0.82
N THR A 109 20.34 8.50 -2.12
CA THR A 109 19.61 7.35 -2.65
C THR A 109 20.59 6.22 -2.97
N GLN A 110 20.38 5.03 -2.39
CA GLN A 110 21.19 3.85 -2.69
C GLN A 110 20.32 2.69 -3.16
N ARG A 111 20.85 1.86 -4.05
CA ARG A 111 20.17 0.63 -4.47
C ARG A 111 20.16 -0.36 -3.30
N LYS A 112 19.01 -0.97 -3.02
CA LYS A 112 18.80 -1.97 -1.97
C LYS A 112 19.87 -3.07 -1.94
N ALA A 113 20.35 -3.52 -3.12
CA ALA A 113 21.37 -4.55 -3.26
C ALA A 113 22.78 -4.13 -2.81
N SER A 114 23.05 -2.83 -2.71
CA SER A 114 24.38 -2.29 -2.40
C SER A 114 24.55 -1.96 -0.92
N VAL A 115 23.50 -2.09 -0.10
CA VAL A 115 23.57 -1.72 1.32
C VAL A 115 23.87 -2.95 2.18
N THR A 116 25.01 -2.92 2.87
CA THR A 116 25.51 -4.00 3.73
C THR A 116 24.94 -3.98 5.15
N GLY A 117 24.11 -2.99 5.49
CA GLY A 117 23.55 -2.80 6.84
C GLY A 117 22.19 -3.50 7.06
N ALA A 118 21.81 -3.68 8.32
CA ALA A 118 20.49 -4.16 8.72
C ALA A 118 19.41 -3.11 8.40
N ILE A 119 18.95 -3.13 7.15
CA ILE A 119 17.90 -2.26 6.62
C ILE A 119 16.71 -3.11 6.21
N SER A 120 15.50 -2.61 6.47
CA SER A 120 14.28 -3.23 5.98
C SER A 120 13.37 -2.18 5.40
N THR A 121 12.96 -2.39 4.16
CA THR A 121 12.10 -1.45 3.43
C THR A 121 10.76 -2.10 3.16
N VAL A 122 9.69 -1.37 3.41
CA VAL A 122 8.31 -1.74 3.10
C VAL A 122 7.79 -0.78 2.04
N SER A 123 7.28 -1.32 0.94
CA SER A 123 6.72 -0.57 -0.16
C SER A 123 5.30 -0.09 0.13
N SER A 124 4.82 0.94 -0.58
CA SER A 124 3.43 1.41 -0.50
C SER A 124 2.42 0.29 -0.74
N SER A 125 2.64 -0.56 -1.75
CA SER A 125 1.74 -1.68 -2.06
C SER A 125 1.63 -2.66 -0.89
N ASP A 126 2.74 -2.92 -0.18
CA ASP A 126 2.70 -3.80 0.97
C ASP A 126 1.96 -3.15 2.14
N LEU A 127 2.07 -1.84 2.35
CA LEU A 127 1.37 -1.12 3.41
C LEU A 127 -0.16 -1.15 3.21
N LEU A 128 -0.62 -0.98 1.97
CA LEU A 128 -2.05 -0.92 1.64
C LEU A 128 -2.77 -2.28 1.74
N THR A 129 -2.04 -3.40 1.79
CA THR A 129 -2.65 -4.73 2.00
C THR A 129 -3.22 -4.94 3.41
N THR A 130 -2.79 -4.13 4.39
CA THR A 130 -3.23 -4.26 5.78
C THR A 130 -4.23 -3.17 6.11
N PRO A 131 -5.48 -3.52 6.47
CA PRO A 131 -6.45 -2.54 6.93
C PRO A 131 -6.03 -2.04 8.32
N ALA A 132 -5.26 -0.96 8.34
CA ALA A 132 -4.80 -0.30 9.56
C ALA A 132 -5.25 1.16 9.55
N THR A 133 -5.70 1.64 10.71
CA THR A 133 -6.08 3.05 10.92
C THR A 133 -4.89 3.95 11.21
N THR A 134 -3.69 3.40 11.32
CA THR A 134 -2.44 4.12 11.59
C THR A 134 -1.28 3.49 10.83
N THR A 135 -0.30 4.30 10.43
CA THR A 135 0.90 3.85 9.72
C THR A 135 1.72 2.85 10.51
N SER A 136 1.82 3.04 11.83
CA SER A 136 2.49 2.08 12.72
C SER A 136 1.78 0.72 12.73
N GLY A 137 0.45 0.70 12.72
CA GLY A 137 -0.32 -0.54 12.62
C GLY A 137 -0.11 -1.27 11.30
N ALA A 138 0.10 -0.55 10.20
CA ALA A 138 0.39 -1.18 8.90
C ALA A 138 1.77 -1.85 8.85
N LEU A 139 2.73 -1.41 9.67
CA LEU A 139 4.07 -2.01 9.73
C LEU A 139 4.13 -3.34 10.49
N VAL A 140 3.10 -3.68 11.28
CA VAL A 140 3.11 -4.89 12.13
C VAL A 140 3.35 -6.12 11.27
N GLY A 141 4.40 -6.89 11.61
CA GLY A 141 4.70 -8.15 10.91
C GLY A 141 5.30 -8.00 9.51
N LYS A 142 5.36 -6.78 8.94
CA LYS A 142 6.01 -6.51 7.65
C LYS A 142 7.51 -6.28 7.79
N VAL A 143 7.98 -5.86 8.96
CA VAL A 143 9.41 -5.65 9.25
C VAL A 143 9.87 -6.51 10.43
N GLN A 144 10.88 -7.33 10.21
CA GLN A 144 11.46 -8.15 11.27
C GLN A 144 12.10 -7.27 12.36
N GLY A 145 11.82 -7.58 13.63
CA GLY A 145 12.40 -6.86 14.76
C GLY A 145 11.80 -5.47 14.98
N VAL A 146 10.72 -5.12 14.30
CA VAL A 146 9.87 -3.98 14.64
C VAL A 146 8.68 -4.50 15.42
N THR A 147 8.48 -3.95 16.62
CA THR A 147 7.34 -4.25 17.48
C THR A 147 6.52 -3.02 17.68
N THR A 148 5.22 -3.17 17.56
CA THR A 148 4.25 -2.08 17.72
C THR A 148 3.41 -2.36 18.96
N ARG A 149 3.38 -1.44 19.91
CA ARG A 149 2.60 -1.56 21.14
C ARG A 149 1.54 -0.49 21.18
N SER A 150 0.27 -0.89 21.20
CA SER A 150 -0.84 0.04 21.40
C SER A 150 -1.15 0.08 22.89
N PRO A 151 -0.92 1.19 23.61
CA PRO A 151 -1.28 1.30 25.02
C PRO A 151 -2.80 1.27 25.23
N ASP A 152 -3.57 1.71 24.23
CA ASP A 152 -5.02 1.59 24.17
C ASP A 152 -5.49 1.46 22.72
N SER A 153 -6.78 1.19 22.51
CA SER A 153 -7.39 1.03 21.17
C SER A 153 -8.33 2.19 20.83
N ARG A 154 -8.05 3.40 21.34
CA ARG A 154 -8.87 4.56 21.04
C ARG A 154 -8.62 5.02 19.60
N PRO A 155 -9.68 5.34 18.83
CA PRO A 155 -9.51 5.97 17.52
C PRO A 155 -8.67 7.25 17.63
N GLY A 156 -7.74 7.44 16.70
CA GLY A 156 -6.86 8.62 16.64
C GLY A 156 -5.65 8.59 17.59
N ARG A 157 -5.52 7.60 18.47
CA ARG A 157 -4.32 7.42 19.31
C ARG A 157 -3.32 6.54 18.56
N GLY A 158 -2.11 7.07 18.39
CA GLY A 158 -1.04 6.38 17.68
C GLY A 158 -0.51 5.15 18.42
N VAL A 159 -0.14 4.12 17.67
CA VAL A 159 0.57 2.93 18.17
C VAL A 159 2.06 3.27 18.33
N ASN A 160 2.72 2.81 19.40
CA ASN A 160 4.15 3.04 19.62
C ASN A 160 4.98 2.03 18.84
N VAL A 161 5.88 2.50 17.98
CA VAL A 161 6.83 1.67 17.21
C VAL A 161 8.14 1.58 17.97
N GLN A 162 8.66 0.37 18.12
CA GLN A 162 9.96 0.11 18.73
C GLN A 162 10.76 -0.80 17.81
N ILE A 163 12.03 -0.48 17.62
CA ILE A 163 12.98 -1.32 16.90
C ILE A 163 13.74 -2.13 17.94
N ARG A 164 13.65 -3.46 17.87
CA ARG A 164 14.27 -4.42 18.79
C ARG A 164 14.03 -4.15 20.28
N ASN A 165 12.86 -3.57 20.61
CA ASN A 165 12.50 -3.20 21.97
C ASN A 165 13.50 -2.22 22.64
N MET A 166 14.23 -1.44 21.85
CA MET A 166 15.25 -0.47 22.32
C MET A 166 14.67 0.91 22.67
N GLY A 167 13.34 1.06 22.72
CA GLY A 167 12.65 2.33 22.96
C GLY A 167 12.21 3.03 21.69
N ASN A 168 11.98 4.34 21.77
CA ASN A 168 11.44 5.13 20.67
C ASN A 168 12.53 5.39 19.61
N PRO A 169 12.29 5.04 18.33
CA PRO A 169 13.21 5.36 17.25
C PRO A 169 13.12 6.84 16.86
N LEU A 170 14.10 7.28 16.06
CA LEU A 170 14.01 8.55 15.34
C LEU A 170 13.13 8.37 14.11
N PHE A 171 12.13 9.23 13.93
CA PHE A 171 11.34 9.27 12.71
C PHE A 171 11.94 10.33 11.79
N VAL A 172 12.06 10.05 10.49
CA VAL A 172 12.54 11.01 9.51
C VAL A 172 11.54 11.02 8.36
N VAL A 173 10.87 12.14 8.13
CA VAL A 173 9.90 12.30 7.04
C VAL A 173 10.52 13.21 6.00
N ASP A 174 10.77 12.69 4.80
CA ASP A 174 11.39 13.43 3.69
C ASP A 174 12.67 14.21 4.07
N GLY A 175 13.48 13.63 4.96
CA GLY A 175 14.73 14.21 5.45
C GLY A 175 14.59 15.10 6.70
N VAL A 176 13.37 15.37 7.17
CA VAL A 176 13.13 16.13 8.41
C VAL A 176 13.04 15.17 9.60
N PRO A 177 13.95 15.27 10.60
CA PRO A 177 13.96 14.38 11.75
C PRO A 177 12.97 14.82 12.84
N TYR A 178 12.14 13.89 13.31
CA TYR A 178 11.23 14.01 14.43
C TYR A 178 11.60 13.01 15.52
N THR A 179 11.91 13.51 16.71
CA THR A 179 12.31 12.64 17.82
C THR A 179 11.10 11.88 18.37
N GLY A 180 11.25 10.58 18.57
CA GLY A 180 10.24 9.75 19.21
C GLY A 180 10.20 10.01 20.72
N GLY A 181 9.30 10.88 21.15
CA GLY A 181 9.07 11.19 22.57
C GLY A 181 7.74 11.87 22.75
N SER A 182 7.05 11.59 23.86
CA SER A 182 5.74 12.16 24.19
C SER A 182 5.74 13.66 23.97
N THR A 183 4.68 14.17 23.35
CA THR A 183 4.41 15.58 23.07
C THR A 183 5.06 16.51 24.09
N ALA A 184 6.19 17.13 23.71
CA ALA A 184 6.88 18.05 24.60
C ALA A 184 6.16 19.39 24.55
N THR A 185 5.38 19.70 25.58
CA THR A 185 4.90 21.06 25.81
C THR A 185 6.11 21.89 26.24
N THR A 186 6.57 22.77 25.35
CA THR A 186 7.59 23.76 25.70
C THR A 186 7.08 24.64 26.85
N GLY A 187 7.98 25.26 27.62
CA GLY A 187 7.61 26.17 28.73
C GLY A 187 6.72 27.36 28.31
N PHE A 188 6.48 27.55 27.01
CA PHE A 188 5.62 28.57 26.41
C PHE A 188 4.28 28.01 25.89
N GLY A 189 3.93 26.76 26.21
CA GLY A 189 2.64 26.16 25.85
C GLY A 189 2.54 25.60 24.43
N PHE A 190 3.62 25.66 23.63
CA PHE A 190 3.64 25.00 22.32
C PHE A 190 3.87 23.50 22.49
N SER A 191 2.87 22.72 22.07
CA SER A 191 2.90 21.28 21.97
C SER A 191 3.68 20.87 20.71
N GLN A 192 4.90 20.36 20.85
CA GLN A 192 5.57 19.70 19.74
C GLN A 192 5.00 18.29 19.60
N GLY A 193 4.34 18.00 18.47
CA GLY A 193 3.86 16.66 18.16
C GLY A 193 5.02 15.65 18.23
N SER A 194 4.78 14.50 18.84
CA SER A 194 5.83 13.47 18.88
C SER A 194 6.12 12.97 17.47
N GLY A 195 7.36 12.51 17.19
CA GLY A 195 7.64 11.83 15.91
C GLY A 195 6.73 10.63 15.67
N GLN A 196 6.22 10.03 16.74
CA GLN A 196 5.23 8.96 16.69
C GLN A 196 3.84 9.45 16.25
N ASP A 197 3.42 10.65 16.68
CA ASP A 197 2.15 11.25 16.27
C ASP A 197 2.21 11.64 14.80
N VAL A 198 3.27 12.35 14.40
CA VAL A 198 3.51 12.72 13.00
C VAL A 198 3.46 11.48 12.11
N PHE A 199 4.14 10.41 12.52
CA PHE A 199 4.15 9.15 11.79
C PHE A 199 2.77 8.48 11.69
N ASN A 200 1.95 8.54 12.76
CA ASN A 200 0.61 7.94 12.76
C ASN A 200 -0.46 8.81 12.10
N THR A 201 -0.21 10.11 11.92
CA THR A 201 -1.11 11.02 11.18
C THR A 201 -0.90 11.00 9.67
N LEU A 202 0.23 10.48 9.19
CA LEU A 202 0.48 10.32 7.75
C LEU A 202 -0.47 9.25 7.17
N GLY A 203 -1.10 9.56 6.03
CA GLY A 203 -1.88 8.58 5.28
C GLY A 203 -0.98 7.50 4.68
N LEU A 204 -1.47 6.25 4.63
CA LEU A 204 -0.72 5.14 4.02
C LEU A 204 -0.53 5.36 2.51
N GLU A 205 -1.50 6.03 1.89
CA GLU A 205 -1.58 6.32 0.47
C GLU A 205 -0.60 7.40 0.05
N ASP A 206 -0.19 8.28 0.97
CA ASP A 206 0.78 9.34 0.72
C ASP A 206 2.23 8.83 0.85
N ILE A 207 2.42 7.63 1.40
CA ILE A 207 3.73 7.02 1.63
C ILE A 207 4.15 6.21 0.41
N GLU A 208 5.34 6.52 -0.12
CA GLU A 208 5.97 5.74 -1.19
C GLU A 208 6.67 4.50 -0.61
N ASN A 209 7.48 4.70 0.43
CA ASN A 209 8.14 3.61 1.14
C ASN A 209 8.50 4.01 2.58
N ILE A 210 8.61 2.99 3.44
CA ILE A 210 9.14 3.12 4.79
C ILE A 210 10.40 2.27 4.90
N THR A 211 11.49 2.90 5.29
CA THR A 211 12.79 2.26 5.48
C THR A 211 13.16 2.30 6.96
N VAL A 212 13.43 1.12 7.54
CA VAL A 212 13.83 0.96 8.94
C VAL A 212 15.31 0.63 9.03
N LEU A 213 16.07 1.49 9.69
CA LEU A 213 17.50 1.33 9.99
C LEU A 213 17.65 0.85 11.44
N LYS A 214 18.23 -0.33 11.66
CA LYS A 214 18.19 -1.01 12.97
C LYS A 214 19.48 -0.92 13.79
N ASP A 215 20.63 -0.83 13.12
CA ASP A 215 21.97 -0.96 13.73
C ASP A 215 22.90 0.16 13.26
N ALA A 216 24.14 -0.17 12.88
CA ALA A 216 25.13 0.76 12.35
C ALA A 216 24.64 1.57 11.14
N SER A 217 23.63 1.10 10.40
CA SER A 217 22.99 1.84 9.31
C SER A 217 22.30 3.12 9.78
N ALA A 218 21.88 3.18 11.04
CA ALA A 218 21.22 4.34 11.64
C ALA A 218 22.21 5.43 12.10
N SER A 219 23.51 5.11 12.19
CA SER A 219 24.56 5.99 12.72
C SER A 219 24.73 7.31 11.94
N ILE A 220 24.28 7.36 10.68
CA ILE A 220 24.27 8.57 9.84
C ILE A 220 23.45 9.70 10.48
N TYR A 221 22.43 9.37 11.28
CA TYR A 221 21.59 10.34 11.99
C TYR A 221 22.08 10.66 13.41
N GLY A 222 23.29 10.20 13.77
CA GLY A 222 23.97 10.52 15.02
C GLY A 222 23.36 9.88 16.27
N LEU A 223 23.62 10.47 17.45
CA LEU A 223 23.22 9.93 18.75
C LEU A 223 21.70 9.74 18.91
N ARG A 224 20.89 10.51 18.17
CA ARG A 224 19.41 10.40 18.19
C ARG A 224 18.91 9.11 17.57
N ALA A 225 19.76 8.39 16.83
CA ALA A 225 19.45 7.14 16.16
C ALA A 225 19.90 5.90 16.96
N ALA A 226 20.25 6.05 18.24
CA ALA A 226 20.68 4.94 19.11
C ALA A 226 19.64 3.82 19.20
N ASN A 227 18.35 4.14 19.06
CA ASN A 227 17.23 3.20 19.09
C ASN A 227 16.73 2.83 17.68
N GLY A 228 17.52 3.13 16.64
CA GLY A 228 17.16 2.97 15.24
C GLY A 228 16.40 4.16 14.63
N VAL A 229 16.21 4.11 13.32
CA VAL A 229 15.58 5.17 12.51
C VAL A 229 14.48 4.57 11.65
N VAL A 230 13.32 5.22 11.64
CA VAL A 230 12.23 4.97 10.69
C VAL A 230 12.22 6.14 9.72
N LEU A 231 12.60 5.87 8.47
CA LEU A 231 12.63 6.83 7.38
C LEU A 231 11.39 6.64 6.51
N ILE A 232 10.65 7.73 6.32
CA ILE A 232 9.45 7.79 5.52
C ILE A 232 9.75 8.65 4.31
N THR A 233 9.51 8.10 3.13
CA THR A 233 9.52 8.83 1.87
C THR A 233 8.08 8.97 1.39
N THR A 234 7.64 10.19 1.18
CA THR A 234 6.29 10.45 0.64
C THR A 234 6.29 10.40 -0.88
N LYS A 235 5.13 10.09 -1.46
CA LYS A 235 4.93 10.09 -2.92
C LYS A 235 5.17 11.50 -3.46
N LYS A 236 5.96 11.61 -4.53
CA LYS A 236 6.22 12.86 -5.26
C LYS A 236 5.62 12.80 -6.66
N GLY A 237 5.30 13.98 -7.22
CA GLY A 237 4.84 14.11 -8.61
C GLY A 237 5.87 13.54 -9.59
N LYS A 238 5.40 12.72 -10.54
CA LYS A 238 6.23 12.19 -11.63
C LYS A 238 5.91 12.99 -12.89
N LYS A 239 6.91 13.20 -13.76
CA LYS A 239 6.74 13.82 -15.09
C LYS A 239 5.88 12.99 -16.08
N GLU A 240 5.20 11.96 -15.59
CA GLU A 240 4.32 11.11 -16.38
C GLU A 240 2.94 11.75 -16.51
N SER A 241 2.03 11.10 -17.24
CA SER A 241 0.66 11.58 -17.36
C SER A 241 -0.02 11.68 -15.99
N PRO A 242 -0.88 12.69 -15.76
CA PRO A 242 -1.53 12.86 -14.48
C PRO A 242 -2.36 11.62 -14.12
N THR A 243 -2.14 11.10 -12.92
CA THR A 243 -2.87 9.94 -12.39
C THR A 243 -3.72 10.38 -11.21
N ILE A 244 -4.97 9.90 -11.19
CA ILE A 244 -5.92 10.15 -10.11
C ILE A 244 -6.26 8.80 -9.52
N GLU A 245 -5.99 8.64 -8.23
CA GLU A 245 -6.30 7.43 -7.48
C GLU A 245 -7.33 7.76 -6.41
N VAL A 246 -8.41 6.98 -6.38
CA VAL A 246 -9.46 7.09 -5.36
C VAL A 246 -9.56 5.74 -4.67
N SER A 247 -9.26 5.72 -3.38
CA SER A 247 -9.36 4.54 -2.55
C SER A 247 -10.47 4.71 -1.53
N GLY A 248 -11.21 3.64 -1.26
CA GLY A 248 -12.26 3.67 -0.25
C GLY A 248 -12.58 2.28 0.28
N TYR A 249 -12.90 2.20 1.56
CA TYR A 249 -13.35 0.97 2.17
C TYR A 249 -14.49 1.22 3.17
N TYR A 250 -15.29 0.18 3.37
CA TYR A 250 -16.34 0.13 4.37
C TYR A 250 -16.22 -1.17 5.15
N GLY A 251 -16.27 -1.08 6.48
CA GLY A 251 -16.13 -2.23 7.38
C GLY A 251 -17.05 -2.13 8.58
N LEU A 252 -17.33 -3.26 9.22
CA LEU A 252 -18.07 -3.33 10.48
C LEU A 252 -17.12 -3.79 11.58
N GLN A 253 -16.98 -2.98 12.62
CA GLN A 253 -16.13 -3.27 13.77
C GLN A 253 -16.92 -3.99 14.86
N ASN A 254 -16.35 -5.08 15.38
CA ASN A 254 -16.87 -5.86 16.50
C ASN A 254 -15.75 -6.28 17.45
N PHE A 255 -16.09 -6.53 18.71
CA PHE A 255 -15.18 -7.15 19.66
C PHE A 255 -14.95 -8.62 19.29
N THR A 256 -13.70 -9.02 19.06
CA THR A 256 -13.34 -10.43 18.83
C THR A 256 -13.50 -11.25 20.11
N ARG A 257 -13.13 -10.69 21.27
CA ARG A 257 -13.29 -11.31 22.58
C ARG A 257 -13.44 -10.23 23.64
N TYR A 258 -14.50 -10.33 24.45
CA TYR A 258 -14.72 -9.45 25.59
C TYR A 258 -15.11 -10.30 26.81
N PRO A 259 -14.47 -10.10 27.97
CA PRO A 259 -14.83 -10.85 29.17
C PRO A 259 -16.25 -10.50 29.59
N ARG A 260 -17.13 -11.51 29.66
CA ARG A 260 -18.49 -11.32 30.16
C ARG A 260 -18.49 -11.43 31.68
N PRO A 261 -18.95 -10.41 32.43
CA PRO A 261 -19.10 -10.52 33.87
C PRO A 261 -20.19 -11.54 34.20
N ALA A 262 -20.14 -12.07 35.43
CA ALA A 262 -21.21 -12.92 35.95
C ALA A 262 -22.54 -12.14 35.97
N ASN A 263 -23.64 -12.82 35.62
CA ASN A 263 -24.97 -12.27 35.81
C ASN A 263 -25.36 -12.30 37.31
N ALA A 264 -26.43 -11.59 37.69
CA ALA A 264 -26.81 -11.46 39.10
C ALA A 264 -27.04 -12.82 39.78
N PHE A 265 -27.70 -13.76 39.09
CA PHE A 265 -27.89 -15.12 39.59
C PHE A 265 -26.58 -15.87 39.81
N GLN A 266 -25.66 -15.82 38.85
CA GLN A 266 -24.35 -16.46 38.96
C GLN A 266 -23.54 -15.89 40.13
N HIS A 267 -23.65 -14.58 40.37
CA HIS A 267 -23.03 -13.94 41.51
C HIS A 267 -23.60 -14.45 42.84
N VAL A 268 -24.93 -14.45 43.00
CA VAL A 268 -25.61 -14.94 44.21
C VAL A 268 -25.34 -16.44 44.43
N ARG A 269 -25.40 -17.25 43.37
CA ARG A 269 -25.07 -18.68 43.40
C ARG A 269 -23.63 -18.90 43.87
N ALA A 270 -22.67 -18.14 43.36
CA ALA A 270 -21.27 -18.26 43.75
C ALA A 270 -21.05 -17.92 45.24
N ILE A 271 -21.79 -16.96 45.80
CA ILE A 271 -21.76 -16.63 47.23
C ILE A 271 -22.28 -17.81 48.06
N VAL A 272 -23.42 -18.38 47.67
CA VAL A 272 -24.01 -19.56 48.34
C VAL A 272 -23.07 -20.77 48.30
N GLU A 273 -22.47 -21.05 47.14
CA GLU A 273 -21.47 -22.11 46.97
C GLU A 273 -20.22 -21.87 47.82
N SER A 274 -19.77 -20.61 47.94
CA SER A 274 -18.63 -20.23 48.79
C SER A 274 -18.87 -20.53 50.28
N GLU A 275 -20.07 -20.24 50.79
CA GLU A 275 -20.45 -20.57 52.17
C GLU A 275 -20.51 -22.07 52.41
N GLN A 276 -21.07 -22.82 51.45
CA GLN A 276 -21.13 -24.27 51.51
C GLN A 276 -19.72 -24.90 51.53
N ASN A 277 -18.82 -24.40 50.67
CA ASN A 277 -17.43 -24.82 50.64
C ASN A 277 -16.67 -24.47 51.92
N SER A 278 -17.08 -23.42 52.62
CA SER A 278 -16.52 -22.99 53.91
C SER A 278 -17.14 -23.72 55.11
N GLY A 279 -18.05 -24.68 54.88
CA GLY A 279 -18.74 -25.43 55.93
C GLY A 279 -19.77 -24.61 56.73
N ARG A 280 -20.15 -23.43 56.24
CA ARG A 280 -21.15 -22.55 56.85
C ARG A 280 -22.53 -22.82 56.26
N ASN A 281 -23.59 -22.35 56.93
CA ASN A 281 -24.95 -22.52 56.44
C ASN A 281 -25.26 -21.49 55.33
N PRO A 282 -25.41 -21.91 54.05
CA PRO A 282 -25.65 -20.98 52.96
C PRO A 282 -27.02 -20.30 53.03
N SER A 283 -27.99 -20.94 53.69
CA SER A 283 -29.34 -20.42 53.86
C SER A 283 -29.43 -19.24 54.84
N ALA A 284 -28.34 -18.92 55.55
CA ALA A 284 -28.25 -17.71 56.38
C ALA A 284 -28.06 -16.44 55.55
N LEU A 285 -27.54 -16.55 54.31
CA LEU A 285 -27.38 -15.42 53.40
C LEU A 285 -28.52 -15.34 52.38
N TYR A 286 -28.80 -16.45 51.69
CA TYR A 286 -29.85 -16.52 50.68
C TYR A 286 -30.64 -17.81 50.83
N THR A 287 -31.95 -17.68 50.97
CA THR A 287 -32.85 -18.84 50.99
C THR A 287 -32.96 -19.47 49.59
N ARG A 288 -33.37 -20.75 49.52
CA ARG A 288 -33.60 -21.41 48.22
C ARG A 288 -34.67 -20.71 47.38
N GLU A 289 -35.68 -20.16 48.05
CA GLU A 289 -36.76 -19.38 47.42
C GLU A 289 -36.24 -18.07 46.84
N GLU A 290 -35.36 -17.39 47.56
CA GLU A 290 -34.72 -16.15 47.09
C GLU A 290 -33.75 -16.39 45.94
N LEU A 291 -33.00 -17.49 45.98
CA LEU A 291 -32.14 -17.92 44.87
C LEU A 291 -32.97 -18.24 43.61
N ALA A 292 -34.17 -18.82 43.76
CA ALA A 292 -35.10 -19.04 42.66
C ALA A 292 -35.63 -17.71 42.07
N LYS A 293 -35.84 -16.67 42.90
CA LYS A 293 -36.19 -15.33 42.42
C LYS A 293 -35.07 -14.70 41.59
N TRP A 294 -33.81 -14.83 42.03
CA TRP A 294 -32.64 -14.39 41.26
C TRP A 294 -32.49 -15.17 39.94
N GLN A 295 -32.83 -16.45 39.92
CA GLN A 295 -32.81 -17.28 38.71
C GLN A 295 -33.90 -16.86 37.72
N ALA A 296 -35.12 -16.58 38.21
CA ALA A 296 -36.24 -16.13 37.39
C ALA A 296 -36.02 -14.70 36.86
N GLY A 297 -35.47 -13.81 37.68
CA GLY A 297 -35.09 -12.45 37.27
C GLY A 297 -36.24 -11.54 36.85
N THR A 298 -37.48 -11.90 37.16
CA THR A 298 -38.70 -11.15 36.80
C THR A 298 -39.13 -10.15 37.85
N ASP A 299 -38.83 -10.43 39.12
CA ASP A 299 -39.30 -9.64 40.25
C ASP A 299 -38.54 -8.33 40.40
N SER A 300 -39.23 -7.28 40.85
CA SER A 300 -38.60 -5.98 41.15
C SER A 300 -37.49 -6.16 42.20
N GLY A 301 -36.27 -5.76 41.86
CA GLY A 301 -35.07 -5.94 42.70
C GLY A 301 -34.27 -7.21 42.43
N TYR A 302 -34.79 -8.17 41.65
CA TYR A 302 -34.10 -9.44 41.31
C TYR A 302 -33.66 -9.50 39.83
N GLN A 303 -33.78 -8.40 39.11
CA GLN A 303 -33.46 -8.29 37.68
C GLN A 303 -31.94 -8.23 37.48
N SER A 304 -31.43 -9.01 36.52
CA SER A 304 -30.03 -8.91 36.09
C SER A 304 -29.88 -7.91 34.95
N TYR A 305 -28.89 -7.02 35.04
CA TYR A 305 -28.57 -6.07 33.98
C TYR A 305 -27.41 -6.57 33.12
N ASP A 306 -27.58 -6.47 31.79
CA ASP A 306 -26.48 -6.69 30.84
C ASP A 306 -25.78 -5.35 30.56
N TYR A 307 -24.85 -4.99 31.44
CA TYR A 307 -24.05 -3.78 31.28
C TYR A 307 -23.24 -3.78 29.97
N TYR A 308 -22.83 -4.95 29.48
CA TYR A 308 -22.11 -5.05 28.21
C TYR A 308 -22.98 -4.57 27.05
N LYS A 309 -24.24 -5.02 26.99
CA LYS A 309 -25.19 -4.55 25.98
C LYS A 309 -25.52 -3.06 26.13
N MET A 310 -25.49 -2.51 27.35
CA MET A 310 -25.75 -1.09 27.58
C MET A 310 -24.62 -0.18 27.08
N VAL A 311 -23.36 -0.59 27.26
CA VAL A 311 -22.18 0.25 26.95
C VAL A 311 -21.57 -0.04 25.59
N THR A 312 -21.92 -1.17 24.97
CA THR A 312 -21.36 -1.58 23.67
C THR A 312 -22.41 -1.58 22.57
N ARG A 313 -21.97 -1.24 21.36
CA ARG A 313 -22.77 -1.35 20.14
C ARG A 313 -22.09 -2.35 19.21
N PRO A 314 -22.76 -3.45 18.80
CA PRO A 314 -22.21 -4.34 17.79
C PRO A 314 -22.25 -3.67 16.41
N ASN A 315 -21.42 -4.15 15.49
CA ASN A 315 -21.38 -3.77 14.07
C ASN A 315 -21.22 -2.27 13.85
N VAL A 316 -20.24 -1.66 14.52
CA VAL A 316 -19.98 -0.22 14.35
C VAL A 316 -19.40 0.01 12.95
N PRO A 317 -20.05 0.84 12.10
CA PRO A 317 -19.55 1.07 10.75
C PRO A 317 -18.28 1.91 10.78
N GLN A 318 -17.28 1.47 10.03
CA GLN A 318 -16.07 2.19 9.70
C GLN A 318 -16.07 2.48 8.21
N LYS A 319 -15.74 3.71 7.85
CA LYS A 319 -15.67 4.17 6.47
C LYS A 319 -14.39 4.94 6.26
N TYR A 320 -13.81 4.77 5.08
CA TYR A 320 -12.61 5.47 4.67
C TYR A 320 -12.73 5.83 3.20
N ILE A 321 -12.27 7.03 2.87
CA ILE A 321 -12.17 7.52 1.50
C ILE A 321 -10.94 8.41 1.41
N SER A 322 -10.11 8.17 0.40
CA SER A 322 -8.97 9.00 0.05
C SER A 322 -8.97 9.24 -1.46
N ALA A 323 -8.51 10.42 -1.85
CA ALA A 323 -8.32 10.78 -3.24
C ALA A 323 -6.97 11.49 -3.35
N SER A 324 -6.13 11.01 -4.26
CA SER A 324 -4.82 11.60 -4.54
C SER A 324 -4.68 11.83 -6.04
N ALA A 325 -4.05 12.95 -6.40
CA ALA A 325 -3.67 13.26 -7.77
C ALA A 325 -2.16 13.46 -7.84
N SER A 326 -1.52 12.85 -8.84
CA SER A 326 -0.09 12.99 -9.12
C SER A 326 0.09 13.47 -10.55
N GLY A 327 1.01 14.40 -10.78
CA GLY A 327 1.39 14.96 -12.08
C GLY A 327 2.62 15.86 -11.97
#